data_AF-A0A7J3VF48-F1
#
_entry.id   AF-A0A7J3VF48-F1
#
_cell.length_a   1.000
_cell.length_b   1.000
_cell.length_c   1.000
_cell.angle_alpha   90.00
_cell.angle_beta   90.00
_cell.angle_gamma   90.00
#
_symmetry.space_group_name_H-M   'P 1'
#
loop_
_entity.id
_entity.type
_entity.pdbx_description
1 polymer ?
#
loop_
_entity_poly.entity_id
_entity_poly.type
_entity_poly.pdbx_seq_one_letter_code
_entity_poly.pdbx_strand_id
1 'polypeptide(L)'
;MPVKGTYCLCIENHRDQVIKIGALGEIDFTKGTYVYVGSALNSLIPRLKRHQRTSIGEQNVIHWHIDYLLNNEDVKLNSIYIIESGEQLECRIAKRVARHGTPVPRFGC
;
A
#
# COMPACT_ATOMS: atom_id res chain seq x y z
N MET A 1 -23.58 -8.37 -1.97
CA MET A 1 -23.15 -7.08 -2.55
C MET A 1 -21.63 -7.01 -2.47
N PRO A 2 -20.90 -6.47 -3.46
CA PRO A 2 -19.44 -6.37 -3.38
C PRO A 2 -19.04 -5.48 -2.21
N VAL A 3 -18.10 -5.96 -1.38
CA VAL A 3 -17.58 -5.19 -0.24
C VAL A 3 -16.76 -4.02 -0.77
N LYS A 4 -17.09 -2.83 -0.28
CA LYS A 4 -16.44 -1.56 -0.62
C LYS A 4 -15.80 -1.00 0.65
N GLY A 5 -14.70 -0.30 0.50
CA GLY A 5 -14.07 0.30 1.66
C GLY A 5 -12.71 0.90 1.39
N THR A 6 -12.13 1.40 2.46
CA THR A 6 -10.74 1.85 2.52
C THR A 6 -9.93 0.83 3.30
N TYR A 7 -8.70 0.59 2.91
CA TYR A 7 -7.78 -0.27 3.62
C TYR A 7 -6.44 0.45 3.87
N CYS A 8 -5.76 0.03 4.93
CA CYS A 8 -4.41 0.43 5.25
C CYS A 8 -3.51 -0.81 5.23
N LEU A 9 -2.44 -0.77 4.46
CA LEU A 9 -1.38 -1.77 4.50
C LEU A 9 -0.26 -1.26 5.39
N CYS A 10 0.04 -1.98 6.47
CA CYS A 10 1.19 -1.70 7.31
C CYS A 10 2.37 -2.52 6.80
N ILE A 11 3.40 -1.82 6.37
CA ILE A 11 4.52 -2.36 5.60
C ILE A 11 5.79 -2.07 6.37
N GLU A 12 6.67 -3.04 6.46
CA GLU A 12 7.99 -2.89 7.06
C GLU A 12 9.07 -3.01 6.00
N ASN A 13 9.90 -1.98 5.89
CA ASN A 13 11.08 -1.95 5.04
C ASN A 13 12.31 -2.15 5.93
N HIS A 14 13.09 -3.21 5.70
CA HIS A 14 14.16 -3.62 6.62
C HIS A 14 15.49 -2.90 6.40
N ARG A 15 15.65 -2.16 5.28
CA ARG A 15 16.87 -1.40 4.98
C ARG A 15 16.59 -0.13 4.16
N ASP A 16 17.54 0.79 4.15
CA ASP A 16 17.51 1.92 3.23
C ASP A 16 17.74 1.42 1.79
N GLN A 17 16.86 1.81 0.86
CA GLN A 17 16.96 1.37 -0.53
C GLN A 17 16.22 2.28 -1.49
N VAL A 18 16.67 2.27 -2.74
CA VAL A 18 16.00 2.93 -3.87
C VAL A 18 15.20 1.90 -4.65
N ILE A 19 13.91 2.15 -4.84
CA ILE A 19 13.02 1.22 -5.55
C ILE A 19 12.44 1.93 -6.77
N LYS A 20 12.51 1.27 -7.93
CA LYS A 20 11.88 1.74 -9.16
C LYS A 20 10.38 1.46 -9.14
N ILE A 21 9.58 2.52 -9.01
CA ILE A 21 8.12 2.47 -8.94
C ILE A 21 7.52 2.87 -10.29
N GLY A 22 7.51 1.95 -11.25
CA GLY A 22 6.85 2.14 -12.56
C GLY A 22 7.14 3.51 -13.22
N ALA A 23 6.07 4.27 -13.49
CA ALA A 23 6.16 5.60 -14.11
C ALA A 23 6.61 6.72 -13.14
N LEU A 24 6.62 6.49 -11.82
CA LEU A 24 7.12 7.45 -10.83
C LEU A 24 8.65 7.49 -10.79
N GLY A 25 9.32 6.53 -11.43
CA GLY A 25 10.77 6.42 -11.45
C GLY A 25 11.30 5.86 -10.13
N GLU A 26 12.48 6.31 -9.75
CA GLU A 26 13.14 5.90 -8.51
C GLU A 26 12.62 6.71 -7.32
N ILE A 27 12.38 6.01 -6.21
CA ILE A 27 11.96 6.58 -4.92
C ILE A 27 12.84 5.99 -3.83
N ASP A 28 13.35 6.87 -2.97
CA ASP A 28 14.10 6.49 -1.77
C ASP A 28 13.15 6.03 -0.66
N PHE A 29 13.37 4.82 -0.16
CA PHE A 29 12.70 4.28 1.00
C PHE A 29 13.72 4.06 2.11
N THR A 30 13.64 4.86 3.17
CA THR A 30 14.42 4.61 4.39
C THR A 30 13.88 3.39 5.12
N LYS A 31 14.73 2.71 5.89
CA LYS A 31 14.33 1.65 6.81
C LYS A 31 13.25 2.17 7.76
N GLY A 32 12.19 1.39 7.95
CA GLY A 32 11.12 1.75 8.87
C GLY A 32 9.76 1.20 8.48
N THR A 33 8.73 1.73 9.13
CA THR A 33 7.34 1.33 8.93
C THR A 33 6.61 2.34 8.05
N TYR A 34 5.91 1.82 7.05
CA TYR A 34 5.11 2.56 6.09
C TYR A 34 3.65 2.16 6.23
N VAL A 35 2.76 3.13 6.00
CA VAL A 35 1.32 2.88 5.90
C VAL A 35 0.85 3.33 4.54
N TYR A 36 0.39 2.37 3.74
CA TYR A 36 -0.24 2.67 2.45
C TYR A 36 -1.75 2.67 2.60
N VAL A 37 -2.40 3.78 2.28
CA VAL A 37 -3.85 3.92 2.31
C VAL A 37 -4.39 3.80 0.89
N GLY A 38 -5.38 2.94 0.68
CA GLY A 38 -6.06 2.82 -0.61
C GLY A 38 -7.53 2.49 -0.45
N SER A 39 -8.35 2.83 -1.43
CA SER A 39 -9.75 2.42 -1.49
C SER A 39 -9.99 1.29 -2.48
N ALA A 40 -11.11 0.61 -2.34
CA ALA A 40 -11.63 -0.30 -3.34
C ALA A 40 -13.15 -0.14 -3.41
N LEU A 41 -13.63 0.44 -4.52
CA LEU A 41 -15.04 0.79 -4.69
C LEU A 41 -15.93 -0.38 -5.13
N ASN A 42 -15.37 -1.47 -5.67
CA ASN A 42 -16.16 -2.64 -6.11
C ASN A 42 -15.42 -3.98 -5.96
N SER A 43 -14.20 -4.00 -5.41
CA SER A 43 -13.31 -5.19 -5.48
C SER A 43 -12.32 -5.26 -4.31
N LEU A 44 -12.76 -4.95 -3.09
CA LEU A 44 -11.90 -4.91 -1.91
C LEU A 44 -11.19 -6.23 -1.64
N ILE A 45 -11.94 -7.32 -1.47
CA ILE A 45 -11.37 -8.63 -1.13
C ILE A 45 -10.39 -9.14 -2.21
N PRO A 46 -10.72 -9.14 -3.51
CA PRO A 46 -9.77 -9.53 -4.55
C PRO A 46 -8.51 -8.66 -4.57
N ARG A 47 -8.63 -7.34 -4.34
CA ARG A 47 -7.50 -6.41 -4.30
C ARG A 47 -6.58 -6.69 -3.12
N LEU A 48 -7.12 -6.95 -1.93
CA LEU A 48 -6.33 -7.29 -0.75
C LEU A 48 -5.61 -8.63 -0.92
N LYS A 49 -6.28 -9.65 -1.46
CA LYS A 49 -5.65 -10.94 -1.77
C LYS A 49 -4.49 -10.81 -2.74
N ARG A 50 -4.61 -9.90 -3.73
CA ARG A 50 -3.52 -9.60 -4.65
C ARG A 50 -2.31 -9.01 -3.94
N HIS A 51 -2.53 -8.00 -3.10
CA HIS A 51 -1.45 -7.38 -2.30
C HIS A 51 -0.74 -8.41 -1.43
N GLN A 52 -1.50 -9.28 -0.77
CA GLN A 52 -0.92 -10.37 0.02
C GLN A 52 -0.08 -11.32 -0.84
N ARG A 53 -0.60 -11.79 -1.97
CA ARG A 53 0.15 -12.67 -2.89
C ARG A 53 1.40 -12.02 -3.45
N THR A 54 1.33 -10.75 -3.82
CA THR A 54 2.50 -9.99 -4.27
C THR A 54 3.54 -9.86 -3.15
N SER A 55 3.10 -9.59 -1.91
CA SER A 55 4.03 -9.47 -0.76
C SER A 55 4.76 -10.75 -0.36
N ILE A 56 4.29 -11.92 -0.84
CA ILE A 56 4.94 -13.21 -0.60
C ILE A 56 5.55 -13.81 -1.89
N GLY A 57 5.63 -13.02 -2.97
CA GLY A 57 6.23 -13.45 -4.24
C GLY A 57 5.39 -14.44 -5.07
N GLU A 58 4.15 -14.73 -4.67
CA GLU A 58 3.24 -15.59 -5.45
C GLU A 58 2.64 -14.88 -6.67
N GLN A 59 2.72 -13.54 -6.73
CA GLN A 59 2.16 -12.75 -7.81
C GLN A 59 3.02 -11.55 -8.19
N ASN A 60 3.70 -11.65 -9.34
CA ASN A 60 4.60 -10.62 -9.87
C ASN A 60 3.91 -9.60 -10.81
N VAL A 61 2.59 -9.74 -11.03
CA VAL A 61 1.86 -8.84 -11.93
C VAL A 61 1.55 -7.53 -11.22
N ILE A 62 2.26 -6.47 -11.63
CA ILE A 62 2.11 -5.13 -11.09
C ILE A 62 0.86 -4.44 -11.66
N HIS A 63 0.00 -3.96 -10.77
CA HIS A 63 -1.20 -3.19 -11.09
C HIS A 63 -1.19 -1.80 -10.45
N TRP A 64 -0.54 -1.64 -9.31
CA TRP A 64 -0.46 -0.38 -8.56
C TRP A 64 0.98 -0.08 -8.12
N HIS A 65 1.25 1.18 -7.80
CA HIS A 65 2.56 1.61 -7.30
C HIS A 65 3.00 0.82 -6.06
N ILE A 66 2.05 0.46 -5.19
CA ILE A 66 2.32 -0.32 -3.99
C ILE A 66 2.80 -1.74 -4.28
N ASP A 67 2.42 -2.32 -5.43
CA ASP A 67 2.83 -3.68 -5.79
C ASP A 67 4.35 -3.74 -6.06
N TYR A 68 4.95 -2.66 -6.59
CA TYR A 68 6.42 -2.58 -6.74
C TYR A 68 7.13 -2.63 -5.39
N LEU A 69 6.59 -1.93 -4.38
CA LEU A 69 7.16 -1.91 -3.04
C LEU A 69 6.97 -3.28 -2.35
N LEU A 70 5.77 -3.86 -2.46
CA LEU A 70 5.47 -5.17 -1.88
C LEU A 70 6.24 -6.32 -2.53
N ASN A 71 6.65 -6.19 -3.80
CA ASN A 71 7.41 -7.21 -4.51
C ASN A 71 8.93 -7.15 -4.23
N ASN A 72 9.36 -6.27 -3.33
CA ASN A 72 10.76 -6.16 -2.91
C ASN A 72 11.04 -7.12 -1.74
N GLU A 73 12.12 -7.89 -1.84
CA GLU A 73 12.48 -8.93 -0.85
C GLU A 73 12.76 -8.40 0.57
N ASP A 74 13.20 -7.14 0.68
CA ASP A 74 13.47 -6.47 1.95
C ASP A 74 12.22 -5.80 2.55
N VAL A 75 11.07 -5.94 1.89
CA VAL A 75 9.80 -5.36 2.30
C VAL A 75 8.83 -6.46 2.72
N LYS A 76 8.17 -6.27 3.87
CA LYS A 76 7.15 -7.21 4.36
C LYS A 76 5.83 -6.50 4.62
N LEU A 77 4.74 -7.16 4.23
CA LEU A 77 3.40 -6.76 4.60
C LEU A 77 3.05 -7.36 5.96
N ASN A 78 3.03 -6.53 7.00
CA ASN A 78 2.83 -6.99 8.38
C ASN A 78 1.35 -7.13 8.74
N SER A 79 0.52 -6.18 8.33
CA SER A 79 -0.92 -6.22 8.63
C SER A 79 -1.75 -5.43 7.62
N ILE A 80 -3.02 -5.78 7.55
CA ILE A 80 -4.01 -5.09 6.73
C ILE A 80 -5.17 -4.70 7.64
N TYR A 81 -5.46 -3.40 7.69
CA TYR A 81 -6.65 -2.87 8.34
C TYR A 81 -7.69 -2.50 7.30
N ILE A 82 -8.94 -2.87 7.56
CA ILE A 82 -10.04 -2.68 6.62
C ILE A 82 -11.12 -1.86 7.29
N ILE A 83 -11.61 -0.84 6.58
CA ILE A 83 -12.77 -0.06 6.95
C ILE A 83 -13.78 -0.25 5.83
N GLU A 84 -14.75 -1.14 6.07
CA GLU A 84 -15.88 -1.35 5.18
C GLU A 84 -16.81 -0.14 5.28
N SER A 85 -17.00 0.57 4.17
CA SER A 85 -17.86 1.74 4.10
C SER A 85 -18.26 2.01 2.65
N GLY A 86 -19.48 2.52 2.47
CA GLY A 86 -19.93 3.07 1.18
C GLY A 86 -19.37 4.47 0.88
N GLU A 87 -18.78 5.14 1.89
CA GLU A 87 -18.20 6.47 1.74
C GLU A 87 -16.76 6.41 1.21
N GLN A 88 -16.35 7.43 0.44
CA GLN A 88 -14.96 7.62 0.03
C GLN A 88 -14.12 8.17 1.19
N LEU A 89 -13.62 7.29 2.05
CA LEU A 89 -12.86 7.65 3.25
C LEU A 89 -11.35 7.76 3.06
N GLU A 90 -10.82 7.34 1.89
CA GLU A 90 -9.38 7.28 1.59
C GLU A 90 -8.65 8.57 1.96
N CYS A 91 -9.07 9.71 1.40
CA CYS A 91 -8.42 11.00 1.63
C CYS A 91 -8.47 11.41 3.11
N ARG A 92 -9.58 11.14 3.82
CA ARG A 92 -9.70 11.43 5.26
C ARG A 92 -8.73 10.59 6.08
N ILE A 93 -8.62 9.30 5.76
CA ILE A 93 -7.73 8.37 6.45
C ILE A 93 -6.27 8.70 6.14
N ALA A 94 -5.91 8.92 4.89
CA ALA A 94 -4.57 9.31 4.46
C ALA A 94 -4.10 10.59 5.18
N LYS A 95 -4.94 11.63 5.22
CA LYS A 95 -4.65 12.87 5.97
C LYS A 95 -4.45 12.63 7.47
N ARG A 96 -5.16 11.68 8.07
CA ARG A 96 -5.02 11.38 9.49
C ARG A 96 -3.74 10.59 9.76
N VAL A 97 -3.44 9.59 8.94
CA VAL A 97 -2.18 8.82 9.01
C VAL A 97 -0.97 9.75 8.81
N ALA A 98 -1.03 10.66 7.84
CA ALA A 98 0.03 11.62 7.55
C ALA A 98 0.33 12.60 8.70
N ARG A 99 -0.55 12.73 9.71
CA ARG A 99 -0.24 13.51 10.93
C ARG A 99 0.69 12.77 11.89
N HIS A 100 0.87 11.47 11.71
CA HIS A 100 1.65 10.60 12.59
C HIS A 100 2.94 10.09 11.93
N GLY A 101 3.28 10.57 10.73
CA GLY A 101 4.48 10.17 10.01
C GLY A 101 4.78 11.09 8.84
N THR A 102 5.88 10.82 8.15
CA THR A 102 6.31 11.61 6.99
C THR A 102 5.74 10.99 5.70
N PRO A 103 4.99 11.75 4.88
CA PRO A 103 4.53 11.26 3.59
C PRO A 103 5.70 10.94 2.66
N VAL A 104 5.60 9.84 1.91
CA VAL A 104 6.53 9.55 0.81
C VAL A 104 6.08 10.36 -0.41
N PRO A 105 6.86 11.35 -0.87
CA PRO A 105 6.44 12.21 -1.96
C PRO A 105 6.12 11.42 -3.23
N ARG A 106 5.01 11.77 -3.89
CA ARG A 106 4.56 11.18 -5.16
C ARG A 106 4.15 9.69 -5.07
N PHE A 107 4.14 9.07 -3.89
CA PHE A 107 3.80 7.66 -3.72
C PHE A 107 2.45 7.50 -2.99
N GLY A 108 1.38 7.34 -3.76
CA GLY A 108 0.01 7.28 -3.24
C GLY A 108 -0.85 8.48 -3.69
N CYS A 109 -1.90 8.77 -2.91
CA CYS A 109 -2.85 9.87 -3.10
C CYS A 109 -2.57 10.99 -2.09
#